data_AF-A0A822DBG2-F1
#
_entry.id   AF-A0A822DBG2-F1
#
_cell.length_a   1.000
_cell.length_b   1.000
_cell.length_c   1.000
_cell.angle_alpha   90.00
_cell.angle_beta   90.00
_cell.angle_gamma   90.00
#
_symmetry.space_group_name_H-M   'P 1'
#
loop_
_entity.id
_entity.type
_entity.pdbx_description
1 polymer ?
#
loop_
_entity_poly.entity_id
_entity_poly.type
_entity_poly.pdbx_seq_one_letter_code
_entity_poly.pdbx_strand_id
1 'polypeptide(L)'
;MGEPDKKYFDSIPSNWTSICRDVMLGILYYPQTTKIDLNQSAQVQVWLITPPHRINGNDTVTIQWKLSESKDCFTWTPKQLSFNIDNFQERQTLTITRVKNGPKTTLIPIFNGGGFDLVAPVLYPIYIEYKFFASS
;
A
#
# COMPACT_ATOMS: atom_id res chain seq x y z
N MET A 1 14.63 4.37 40.67
CA MET A 1 13.72 3.58 39.80
C MET A 1 14.34 2.21 39.64
N GLY A 2 13.61 1.14 39.96
CA GLY A 2 14.10 -0.23 39.80
C GLY A 2 13.73 -0.79 38.43
N GLU A 3 14.61 -1.61 37.86
CA GLU A 3 14.30 -2.32 36.63
C GLU A 3 13.15 -3.32 36.87
N PRO A 4 12.20 -3.44 35.92
CA PRO A 4 11.10 -4.38 36.04
C PRO A 4 11.62 -5.82 36.09
N ASP A 5 11.00 -6.61 36.98
CA ASP A 5 11.33 -8.02 37.23
C ASP A 5 11.23 -8.87 35.96
N LYS A 6 12.25 -9.70 35.70
CA LYS A 6 12.38 -10.51 34.48
C LYS A 6 11.20 -11.48 34.26
N LYS A 7 10.55 -11.92 35.34
CA LYS A 7 9.39 -12.83 35.27
C LYS A 7 8.21 -12.32 34.44
N TYR A 8 8.09 -10.99 34.29
CA TYR A 8 7.06 -10.37 33.45
C TYR A 8 7.35 -10.53 31.95
N PHE A 9 8.59 -10.82 31.57
CA PHE A 9 9.02 -11.02 30.20
C PHE A 9 9.15 -12.50 29.83
N ASP A 10 9.31 -13.39 30.82
CA ASP A 10 9.42 -14.84 30.59
C ASP A 10 8.11 -15.48 30.08
N SER A 11 6.96 -14.83 30.27
CA SER A 11 5.66 -15.27 29.73
C SER A 11 5.37 -14.75 28.32
N ILE A 12 6.20 -13.84 27.80
CA ILE A 12 6.08 -13.33 26.45
C ILE A 12 6.65 -14.40 25.51
N PRO A 13 5.83 -14.96 24.60
CA PRO A 13 6.32 -15.95 23.65
C PRO A 13 7.55 -15.42 22.92
N SER A 14 8.58 -16.23 22.69
CA SER A 14 9.79 -15.77 21.98
C SER A 14 9.51 -15.28 20.56
N ASN A 15 8.37 -15.68 19.99
CA ASN A 15 7.84 -15.24 18.71
C ASN A 15 6.86 -14.06 18.83
N TRP A 16 6.67 -13.45 20.00
CA TRP A 16 5.81 -12.27 20.26
C TRP A 16 5.98 -11.17 19.20
N THR A 17 7.22 -10.88 18.82
CA THR A 17 7.55 -9.89 17.78
C THR A 17 7.01 -10.25 16.40
N SER A 18 6.71 -11.52 16.16
CA SER A 18 6.14 -12.05 14.91
C SER A 18 4.64 -12.34 14.96
N ILE A 19 4.05 -12.52 16.15
CA ILE A 19 2.60 -12.74 16.35
C ILE A 19 1.84 -11.45 16.71
N CYS A 20 2.52 -10.39 17.13
CA CYS A 20 1.97 -9.04 17.09
C CYS A 20 1.93 -8.53 15.64
N ARG A 21 1.13 -9.21 14.82
CA ARG A 21 0.53 -8.60 13.65
C ARG A 21 -0.38 -7.53 14.20
N ASP A 22 0.11 -6.31 14.18
CA ASP A 22 -0.75 -5.17 14.44
C ASP A 22 -1.85 -5.22 13.37
N VAL A 23 -3.07 -5.57 13.80
CA VAL A 23 -4.25 -5.67 12.94
C VAL A 23 -4.55 -4.35 12.24
N MET A 24 -3.85 -3.27 12.61
CA MET A 24 -3.94 -1.94 12.05
C MET A 24 -2.91 -1.64 10.94
N LEU A 25 -1.99 -2.55 10.60
CA LEU A 25 -1.12 -2.36 9.42
C LEU A 25 -1.97 -2.35 8.15
N GLY A 26 -2.07 -1.18 7.54
CA GLY A 26 -2.86 -0.96 6.35
C GLY A 26 -2.53 0.34 5.65
N ILE A 27 -2.99 0.43 4.40
CA ILE A 27 -2.83 1.58 3.51
C ILE A 27 -4.20 2.17 3.22
N LEU A 28 -4.26 3.49 3.14
CA LEU A 28 -5.46 4.24 2.81
C LEU A 28 -5.26 4.98 1.49
N TYR A 29 -6.37 5.15 0.78
CA TYR A 29 -6.42 5.82 -0.51
C TYR A 29 -7.49 6.90 -0.55
N TYR A 30 -7.22 7.99 -1.26
CA TYR A 30 -8.25 8.95 -1.62
C TYR A 30 -8.01 9.54 -3.02
N PRO A 31 -8.92 9.33 -3.98
CA PRO A 31 -10.03 8.37 -3.93
C PRO A 31 -9.53 6.92 -4.07
N GLN A 32 -10.28 5.95 -3.51
CA GLN A 32 -9.98 4.52 -3.72
C GLN A 32 -10.42 4.01 -5.11
N THR A 33 -11.49 4.61 -5.65
CA THR A 33 -11.99 4.35 -7.00
C THR A 33 -11.78 5.57 -7.86
N THR A 34 -11.17 5.41 -9.02
CA THR A 34 -10.95 6.50 -9.96
C THR A 34 -11.40 6.13 -11.36
N LYS A 35 -11.96 7.11 -12.06
CA LYS A 35 -12.36 6.96 -13.45
C LYS A 35 -11.36 7.68 -14.35
N ILE A 36 -10.75 6.95 -15.29
CA ILE A 36 -9.70 7.49 -16.16
C ILE A 36 -10.06 7.24 -17.62
N ASP A 37 -10.39 8.31 -18.34
CA ASP A 37 -10.61 8.26 -19.79
C ASP A 37 -9.28 8.09 -20.54
N LEU A 38 -9.33 7.68 -21.81
CA LEU A 38 -8.12 7.42 -22.60
C LEU A 38 -7.26 8.69 -22.71
N ASN A 39 -5.94 8.56 -22.50
CA ASN A 39 -4.96 9.65 -22.48
C ASN A 39 -5.18 10.70 -21.38
N GLN A 40 -5.97 10.37 -20.35
CA GLN A 40 -6.16 11.20 -19.17
C GLN A 40 -5.42 10.60 -17.97
N SER A 41 -5.26 11.43 -16.94
CA SER A 41 -4.66 11.05 -15.67
C SER A 41 -5.60 11.32 -14.50
N ALA A 42 -5.44 10.56 -13.43
CA ALA A 42 -6.05 10.84 -12.14
C ALA A 42 -5.02 10.73 -11.03
N GLN A 43 -5.22 11.51 -9.96
CA GLN A 43 -4.38 11.49 -8.77
C GLN A 43 -5.06 10.69 -7.66
N VAL A 44 -4.30 9.84 -7.00
CA VAL A 44 -4.69 9.09 -5.80
C VAL A 44 -3.72 9.44 -4.70
N GLN A 45 -4.23 9.96 -3.59
CA GLN A 45 -3.46 10.14 -2.37
C GLN A 45 -3.32 8.82 -1.65
N VAL A 46 -2.13 8.55 -1.13
CA VAL A 46 -1.73 7.31 -0.46
C VAL A 46 -1.07 7.66 0.87
N TRP A 47 -1.49 7.00 1.95
CA TRP A 47 -0.87 7.11 3.28
C TRP A 47 -1.13 5.84 4.10
N LEU A 48 -0.44 5.70 5.24
CA LEU A 48 -0.57 4.54 6.12
C LEU A 48 -1.45 4.84 7.33
N ILE A 49 -2.10 3.79 7.85
CA ILE A 49 -2.90 3.86 9.09
C ILE A 49 -1.97 3.99 10.31
N THR A 50 -0.90 3.20 10.33
CA THR A 50 0.08 3.10 11.41
C THR A 50 1.51 3.21 10.85
N PRO A 51 2.49 3.59 11.69
CA PRO A 51 3.88 3.60 11.25
C PRO A 51 4.37 2.18 10.97
N PRO A 52 5.30 1.98 10.03
CA PRO A 52 5.88 0.67 9.79
C PRO A 52 6.69 0.18 10.99
N HIS A 53 6.76 -1.13 11.18
CA HIS A 53 7.54 -1.73 12.25
C HIS A 53 9.04 -1.61 11.96
N ARG A 54 9.84 -1.29 12.99
CA ARG A 54 11.29 -1.33 12.88
C ARG A 54 11.80 -2.77 12.94
N ILE A 55 12.35 -3.27 11.84
CA ILE A 55 12.92 -4.62 11.72
C ILE A 55 14.40 -4.46 11.36
N ASN A 56 15.29 -5.03 12.19
CA ASN A 56 16.76 -4.93 12.01
C ASN A 56 17.26 -3.49 11.85
N GLY A 57 16.66 -2.54 12.57
CA GLY A 57 17.01 -1.11 12.51
C GLY A 57 16.43 -0.34 11.33
N ASN A 58 15.70 -0.99 10.42
CA ASN A 58 15.01 -0.36 9.30
C ASN A 58 13.50 -0.29 9.57
N ASP A 59 12.94 0.91 9.55
CA ASP A 59 11.51 1.20 9.72
C ASP A 59 10.84 1.71 8.43
N THR A 60 11.48 1.49 7.28
CA THR A 60 10.96 1.89 5.99
C THR A 60 10.14 0.76 5.36
N VAL A 61 8.94 1.10 4.89
CA VAL A 61 8.19 0.31 3.92
C VAL A 61 8.24 1.00 2.56
N THR A 62 8.43 0.21 1.51
CA THR A 62 8.28 0.68 0.14
C THR A 62 7.07 0.02 -0.51
N ILE A 63 6.31 0.82 -1.24
CA ILE A 63 5.05 0.41 -1.86
C ILE A 63 5.16 0.64 -3.35
N GLN A 64 4.97 -0.44 -4.10
CA GLN A 64 4.84 -0.43 -5.55
C GLN A 64 3.45 -0.94 -5.91
N TRP A 65 3.09 -0.90 -7.19
CA TRP A 65 1.81 -1.44 -7.66
C TRP A 65 2.02 -2.37 -8.85
N LYS A 66 1.08 -3.30 -9.01
CA LYS A 66 0.91 -4.10 -10.21
C LYS A 66 -0.54 -4.06 -10.65
N LEU A 67 -0.76 -4.23 -11.95
CA LEU A 67 -2.09 -4.39 -12.49
C LEU A 67 -2.56 -5.83 -12.26
N SER A 68 -3.83 -6.01 -11.86
CA SER A 68 -4.48 -7.32 -11.82
C SER A 68 -4.71 -7.88 -13.22
N GLU A 69 -5.12 -7.01 -14.15
CA GLU A 69 -5.30 -7.34 -15.57
C GLU A 69 -4.68 -6.27 -16.47
N SER A 70 -4.35 -6.64 -17.71
CA SER A 70 -3.87 -5.75 -18.77
C SER A 70 -2.60 -4.95 -18.43
N LYS A 71 -1.44 -5.61 -18.61
CA LYS A 71 -0.13 -5.12 -18.13
C LYS A 71 0.32 -3.77 -18.72
N ASP A 72 -0.28 -3.29 -19.81
CA ASP A 72 0.19 -2.12 -20.56
C ASP A 72 -0.90 -1.05 -20.80
N CYS A 73 -2.08 -1.15 -20.19
CA CYS A 73 -3.14 -0.15 -20.34
C CYS A 73 -2.97 1.09 -19.47
N PHE A 74 -2.21 0.98 -18.39
CA PHE A 74 -2.01 2.05 -17.43
C PHE A 74 -0.53 2.21 -17.10
N THR A 75 -0.15 3.45 -16.87
CA THR A 75 1.15 3.82 -16.30
C THR A 75 0.91 4.70 -15.09
N TRP A 76 1.88 4.78 -14.19
CA TRP A 76 1.80 5.65 -13.03
C TRP A 76 3.16 6.19 -12.63
N THR A 77 3.11 7.33 -11.92
CA THR A 77 4.26 8.03 -11.35
C THR A 77 3.88 8.55 -9.96
N PRO A 78 4.75 8.39 -8.94
CA PRO A 78 6.03 7.68 -8.99
C PRO A 78 5.83 6.15 -9.06
N LYS A 79 6.89 5.40 -9.43
CA LYS A 79 6.84 3.92 -9.48
C LYS A 79 6.81 3.27 -8.10
N GLN A 80 7.21 4.02 -7.09
CA GLN A 80 7.32 3.58 -5.72
C GLN A 80 7.06 4.76 -4.79
N LEU A 81 6.40 4.50 -3.67
CA LEU A 81 6.31 5.39 -2.52
C LEU A 81 7.05 4.77 -1.34
N SER A 82 7.63 5.61 -0.48
CA SER A 82 8.37 5.18 0.70
C SER A 82 7.79 5.84 1.94
N PHE A 83 7.52 5.04 2.95
CA PHE A 83 7.00 5.50 4.23
C PHE A 83 7.87 4.98 5.38
N ASN A 84 8.02 5.77 6.43
CA ASN A 84 8.72 5.43 7.66
C ASN A 84 7.98 6.01 8.87
N ILE A 85 8.57 5.94 10.05
CA ILE A 85 7.96 6.46 11.28
C ILE A 85 7.67 7.96 11.24
N ASP A 86 8.41 8.73 10.44
CA ASP A 86 8.30 10.20 10.39
C ASP A 86 7.21 10.67 9.43
N ASN A 87 6.96 9.93 8.34
CA ASN A 87 6.09 10.39 7.24
C ASN A 87 4.89 9.48 6.95
N PHE A 88 4.61 8.46 7.77
CA PHE A 88 3.57 7.46 7.46
C PHE A 88 2.17 8.05 7.23
N GLN A 89 1.83 9.17 7.89
CA GLN A 89 0.54 9.85 7.72
C GLN A 89 0.56 10.93 6.62
N GLU A 90 1.73 11.26 6.07
CA GLU A 90 1.84 12.21 4.99
C GLU A 90 1.19 11.65 3.74
N ARG A 91 0.28 12.42 3.14
CA ARG A 91 -0.41 12.01 1.92
C ARG A 91 0.51 12.20 0.72
N GLN A 92 1.04 11.09 0.21
CA GLN A 92 1.85 11.07 -0.99
C GLN A 92 0.95 10.83 -2.22
N THR A 93 1.30 11.42 -3.37
CA THR A 93 0.45 11.38 -4.57
C THR A 93 0.95 10.36 -5.59
N LEU A 94 0.06 9.45 -5.99
CA LEU A 94 0.22 8.56 -7.13
C LEU A 94 -0.62 9.09 -8.30
N THR A 95 0.04 9.46 -9.39
CA THR A 95 -0.63 9.86 -10.65
C THR A 95 -0.72 8.65 -11.56
N ILE A 96 -1.94 8.25 -11.91
CA ILE A 96 -2.23 7.11 -12.78
C ILE A 96 -2.71 7.67 -14.13
N THR A 97 -2.13 7.21 -15.22
CA THR A 97 -2.45 7.61 -16.59
C THR A 97 -2.91 6.41 -17.39
N ARG A 98 -4.03 6.54 -18.08
CA ARG A 98 -4.51 5.53 -19.03
C ARG A 98 -3.89 5.77 -20.40
N VAL A 99 -3.22 4.77 -20.93
CA VAL A 99 -2.49 4.86 -22.21
C VAL A 99 -3.13 4.03 -23.33
N LYS A 100 -3.94 3.01 -23.00
CA LYS A 100 -4.63 2.16 -23.99
C LYS A 100 -6.02 1.75 -23.50
N ASN A 101 -6.82 1.23 -24.43
CA ASN A 101 -8.05 0.51 -24.12
C ASN A 101 -7.73 -0.93 -23.70
N GLY A 102 -8.44 -1.44 -22.71
CA GLY A 102 -8.28 -2.81 -22.19
C GLY A 102 -9.47 -3.18 -21.30
N PRO A 103 -9.45 -4.35 -20.63
CA PRO A 103 -10.46 -4.79 -19.66
C PRO A 103 -10.39 -3.99 -18.35
N LYS A 104 -11.41 -4.14 -17.49
CA LYS A 104 -11.45 -3.44 -16.19
C LYS A 104 -10.29 -3.97 -15.34
N THR A 105 -9.62 -3.12 -14.60
CA THR A 105 -8.42 -3.52 -13.85
C THR A 105 -8.34 -2.80 -12.51
N THR A 106 -7.47 -3.32 -11.65
CA THR A 106 -7.16 -2.76 -10.35
C THR A 106 -5.65 -2.66 -10.19
N LEU A 107 -5.19 -1.62 -9.49
CA LEU A 107 -3.81 -1.59 -9.00
C LEU A 107 -3.78 -2.27 -7.64
N ILE A 108 -3.03 -3.38 -7.56
CA ILE A 108 -2.76 -4.11 -6.33
C ILE A 108 -1.40 -3.66 -5.80
N PRO A 109 -1.30 -3.22 -4.54
CA PRO A 109 -0.03 -2.83 -3.96
C PRO A 109 0.91 -4.03 -3.82
N ILE A 110 2.20 -3.74 -3.73
CA ILE A 110 3.27 -4.68 -3.38
C ILE A 110 4.03 -3.99 -2.25
N PHE A 111 3.98 -4.60 -1.07
CA PHE A 111 4.64 -4.09 0.13
C PHE A 111 5.99 -4.75 0.32
N ASN A 112 7.01 -3.96 0.65
CA ASN A 112 8.33 -4.47 0.99
C ASN A 112 8.85 -3.78 2.26
N GLY A 113 9.09 -4.56 3.31
CA GLY A 113 9.65 -4.09 4.58
C GLY A 113 8.60 -3.56 5.56
N GLY A 114 9.08 -3.13 6.74
CA GLY A 114 8.26 -2.49 7.76
C GLY A 114 7.18 -3.39 8.40
N GLY A 115 7.27 -4.71 8.22
CA GLY A 115 6.22 -5.67 8.61
C GLY A 115 5.01 -5.69 7.67
N PHE A 116 4.94 -4.76 6.72
CA PHE A 116 3.88 -4.69 5.70
C PHE A 116 4.01 -5.81 4.65
N ASP A 117 5.18 -6.45 4.53
CA ASP A 117 5.40 -7.64 3.72
C ASP A 117 4.52 -8.83 4.15
N LEU A 118 3.99 -8.81 5.39
CA LEU A 118 3.06 -9.80 5.91
C LEU A 118 1.57 -9.42 5.71
N VAL A 119 1.30 -8.22 5.20
CA VAL A 119 -0.06 -7.71 4.96
C VAL A 119 -0.56 -8.21 3.60
N ALA A 120 -1.77 -8.77 3.56
CA ALA A 120 -2.37 -9.28 2.33
C ALA A 120 -2.69 -8.13 1.34
N PRO A 121 -1.99 -7.99 0.20
CA PRO A 121 -2.13 -6.80 -0.64
C PRO A 121 -3.48 -6.72 -1.37
N VAL A 122 -4.12 -7.87 -1.56
CA VAL A 122 -5.46 -7.98 -2.18
C VAL A 122 -6.57 -7.28 -1.38
N LEU A 123 -6.33 -6.96 -0.10
CA LEU A 123 -7.26 -6.20 0.73
C LEU A 123 -7.22 -4.69 0.46
N TYR A 124 -6.22 -4.22 -0.30
CA TYR A 124 -5.97 -2.80 -0.50
C TYR A 124 -5.87 -2.41 -1.98
N PRO A 125 -6.85 -2.75 -2.84
CA PRO A 125 -6.84 -2.36 -4.24
C PRO A 125 -7.20 -0.88 -4.44
N ILE A 126 -6.62 -0.29 -5.48
CA ILE A 126 -7.17 0.91 -6.14
C ILE A 126 -8.00 0.43 -7.34
N TYR A 127 -9.26 0.84 -7.41
CA TYR A 127 -10.16 0.48 -8.52
C TYR A 127 -10.06 1.50 -9.64
N ILE A 128 -9.84 1.03 -10.87
CA ILE A 128 -9.88 1.89 -12.06
C ILE A 128 -11.10 1.56 -12.90
N GLU A 129 -11.95 2.57 -13.10
CA GLU A 129 -13.11 2.52 -13.98
C GLU A 129 -12.87 3.33 -15.25
N TYR A 130 -13.61 3.00 -16.31
CA TYR A 130 -13.69 3.82 -17.51
C TYR A 130 -14.95 3.50 -18.31
N LYS A 131 -15.35 4.44 -19.19
CA LYS A 131 -16.45 4.20 -20.14
C LYS A 131 -15.96 3.30 -21.28
N PHE A 132 -16.63 2.16 -21.47
CA PHE A 132 -16.61 1.46 -22.76
C PHE A 132 -17.47 2.27 -23.74
N PHE A 133 -16.89 2.72 -24.84
CA PHE A 133 -17.72 3.05 -26.00
C PHE A 133 -18.08 1.72 -26.65
N ALA A 134 -19.32 1.28 -26.47
CA ALA A 134 -19.88 0.24 -27.33
C ALA A 134 -19.88 0.81 -28.76
N SER A 135 -19.13 0.18 -29.65
CA SER A 135 -19.24 0.44 -31.08
C SER A 135 -20.66 0.05 -31.52
N SER A 136 -21.46 1.06 -31.85
CA SER A 136 -22.72 0.97 -32.59
C SER A 136 -22.48 0.57 -34.04
#